data_AF-W1Y310-F1
#
_entry.id   AF-W1Y310-F1
#
_cell.length_a   1.000
_cell.length_b   1.000
_cell.length_c   1.000
_cell.angle_alpha   90.00
_cell.angle_beta   90.00
_cell.angle_gamma   90.00
#
_symmetry.space_group_name_H-M   'P 1'
#
loop_
_entity.id
_entity.type
_entity.pdbx_description
1 polymer ?
#
loop_
_entity_poly.entity_id
_entity_poly.type
_entity_poly.pdbx_seq_one_letter_code
_entity_poly.pdbx_strand_id
1 'polypeptide(L)'
;MLYGFSGVIFQGALVTLELAISSVVLAVIIGLIGAGGKLSQNRLSGLIFEGYTTLIRGVPDLVLMLLIFYGLQIALNTVTEAMGVGQID
;
A
#
# COMPACT_ATOMS: atom_id res chain seq x y z
N MET A 1 29.91 15.02 -18.53
CA MET A 1 28.48 15.14 -18.93
C MET A 1 27.51 14.71 -17.80
N LEU A 2 27.81 15.03 -16.53
CA LEU A 2 26.91 14.81 -15.36
C LEU A 2 26.73 16.09 -14.51
N TYR A 3 27.30 17.23 -14.95
CA TYR A 3 27.23 18.50 -14.25
C TYR A 3 25.80 19.05 -14.35
N GLY A 4 24.99 18.79 -13.32
CA GLY A 4 23.60 19.23 -13.20
C GLY A 4 22.65 18.15 -12.63
N PHE A 5 22.92 16.87 -12.89
CA PHE A 5 22.04 15.78 -12.46
C PHE A 5 22.44 15.14 -11.13
N SER A 6 23.68 15.31 -10.66
CA SER A 6 24.15 14.74 -9.39
C SER A 6 23.29 15.13 -8.19
N GLY A 7 22.80 16.37 -8.15
CA GLY A 7 21.88 16.84 -7.12
C GLY A 7 20.52 16.15 -7.17
N VAL A 8 19.95 15.98 -8.37
CA VAL A 8 18.64 15.32 -8.56
C VAL A 8 18.73 13.82 -8.24
N ILE A 9 19.82 13.16 -8.63
CA ILE A 9 20.05 11.75 -8.30
C ILE A 9 20.22 11.56 -6.79
N PHE A 10 20.97 12.45 -6.12
CA PHE A 10 21.13 12.39 -4.67
C PHE A 10 19.80 12.64 -3.94
N GLN A 11 19.00 13.60 -4.41
CA GLN A 11 17.68 13.87 -3.86
C GLN A 11 16.71 12.70 -4.09
N GLY A 12 16.69 12.12 -5.29
CA GLY A 12 15.89 10.94 -5.59
C GLY A 12 16.28 9.72 -4.76
N ALA A 13 17.59 9.55 -4.50
CA ALA A 13 18.09 8.51 -3.60
C ALA A 13 17.62 8.72 -2.16
N LEU A 14 17.63 9.96 -1.66
CA LEU A 14 17.11 10.29 -0.34
C LEU A 14 15.61 9.99 -0.22
N VAL A 15 14.81 10.40 -1.22
CA VAL A 15 13.36 10.12 -1.24
C VAL A 15 13.09 8.61 -1.27
N THR A 16 13.86 7.85 -2.07
CA THR A 16 13.72 6.39 -2.14
C THR A 16 14.04 5.76 -0.78
N LEU A 17 15.08 6.25 -0.10
CA LEU A 17 15.48 5.76 1.21
C LEU A 17 14.41 6.07 2.28
N GLU A 18 13.90 7.29 2.31
CA GLU A 18 12.83 7.71 3.21
C GLU A 18 11.56 6.87 3.01
N LEU A 19 11.16 6.70 1.74
CA LEU A 19 10.00 5.89 1.39
C LEU A 19 10.20 4.41 1.75
N ALA A 20 11.40 3.86 1.52
CA ALA A 20 11.72 2.48 1.86
C ALA A 20 11.64 2.24 3.38
N ILE A 21 12.24 3.12 4.18
CA ILE A 21 12.23 2.99 5.65
C ILE A 21 10.81 3.11 6.18
N SER A 22 10.06 4.13 5.76
CA SER A 22 8.67 4.33 6.21
C SER A 22 7.75 3.18 5.81
N SER A 23 7.88 2.68 4.58
CA SER A 23 7.11 1.53 4.07
C SER A 23 7.41 0.26 4.85
N VAL A 24 8.69 -0.03 5.14
CA VAL A 24 9.07 -1.22 5.92
C VAL A 24 8.52 -1.17 7.34
N VAL A 25 8.58 -0.02 8.02
CA VAL A 25 8.03 0.13 9.36
C VAL A 25 6.51 -0.15 9.37
N LEU A 26 5.78 0.42 8.41
CA LEU A 26 4.35 0.17 8.26
C LEU A 26 4.03 -1.30 7.94
N ALA A 27 4.78 -1.90 7.01
CA ALA A 27 4.62 -3.30 6.63
C ALA A 27 4.85 -4.25 7.82
N VAL A 28 5.82 -3.96 8.67
CA VAL A 28 6.09 -4.74 9.89
C VAL A 28 4.95 -4.62 10.89
N ILE A 29 4.44 -3.42 11.15
CA ILE A 29 3.32 -3.21 12.08
C ILE A 29 2.08 -3.98 11.61
N ILE A 30 1.72 -3.84 10.32
CA ILE A 30 0.57 -4.54 9.73
C ILE A 30 0.80 -6.06 9.76
N GLY A 31 2.01 -6.51 9.43
CA GLY A 31 2.39 -7.93 9.46
C GLY A 31 2.29 -8.55 10.86
N LEU A 32 2.71 -7.82 11.90
CA LEU A 32 2.59 -8.25 13.29
C LEU A 32 1.13 -8.33 13.75
N ILE A 33 0.30 -7.36 13.38
CA ILE A 33 -1.14 -7.40 13.65
C ILE A 33 -1.78 -8.62 12.96
N GLY A 34 -1.43 -8.87 11.69
CA GLY A 34 -1.94 -10.03 10.95
C GLY A 34 -1.48 -11.37 11.53
N ALA A 35 -0.21 -11.48 11.96
CA ALA A 35 0.31 -12.65 12.64
C ALA A 35 -0.36 -12.88 14.00
N GLY A 36 -0.56 -11.81 14.79
CA GLY A 36 -1.29 -11.86 16.05
C GLY A 36 -2.75 -12.28 15.86
N GLY A 37 -3.40 -11.79 14.80
CA GLY A 37 -4.75 -12.20 14.41
C GLY A 37 -4.86 -13.66 13.99
N LYS A 38 -3.82 -14.19 13.31
CA LYS A 38 -3.75 -15.61 12.91
C LYS A 38 -3.45 -16.54 14.11
N LEU A 39 -2.74 -16.06 15.13
CA LEU A 39 -2.43 -16.80 16.35
C LEU A 39 -3.59 -16.79 17.35
N SER A 40 -4.54 -15.85 17.22
CA SER A 40 -5.76 -15.83 18.02
C SER A 40 -6.59 -17.09 17.78
N GLN A 41 -7.10 -17.71 18.84
CA GLN A 41 -7.80 -19.00 18.85
C GLN A 41 -9.07 -19.04 17.96
N ASN A 42 -9.49 -17.89 17.44
CA ASN A 42 -10.70 -17.72 16.66
C ASN A 42 -10.43 -17.99 15.16
N ARG A 43 -10.85 -19.17 14.68
CA ARG A 43 -10.68 -19.64 13.29
C ARG A 43 -11.14 -18.62 12.25
N LEU A 44 -12.16 -17.82 12.56
CA LEU A 44 -12.70 -16.81 11.64
C LEU A 44 -11.72 -15.65 11.39
N SER A 45 -11.04 -15.18 12.43
CA SER A 45 -10.03 -14.11 12.33
C SER A 45 -8.82 -14.60 11.53
N GLY A 46 -8.35 -15.82 11.81
CA GLY A 46 -7.26 -16.44 11.05
C GLY A 46 -7.57 -16.59 9.56
N LEU A 47 -8.81 -16.94 9.21
CA LEU A 47 -9.24 -17.13 7.82
C LEU A 47 -9.32 -15.81 7.04
N ILE A 48 -9.76 -14.71 7.69
CA ILE A 48 -9.76 -13.37 7.08
C ILE A 48 -8.32 -12.90 6.81
N PHE A 49 -7.42 -13.03 7.78
CA PHE A 49 -6.02 -12.65 7.61
C PHE A 49 -5.30 -13.52 6.58
N GLU A 50 -5.60 -14.83 6.55
CA GLU A 50 -5.09 -15.75 5.54
C GLU A 50 -5.58 -15.36 4.14
N GLY A 51 -6.86 -15.03 3.98
CA GLY A 51 -7.40 -14.48 2.74
C GLY A 51 -6.68 -13.20 2.30
N TYR A 52 -6.52 -12.23 3.21
CA TYR A 52 -5.79 -10.98 2.95
C TYR A 52 -4.34 -11.23 2.47
N THR A 53 -3.59 -12.08 3.19
CA THR A 53 -2.21 -12.41 2.81
C THR A 53 -2.12 -13.18 1.49
N THR A 54 -3.10 -14.04 1.20
CA THR A 54 -3.16 -14.82 -0.03
C THR A 54 -3.46 -13.92 -1.23
N LEU A 55 -4.39 -12.97 -1.10
CA LEU A 55 -4.70 -12.02 -2.16
C LEU A 55 -3.50 -11.12 -2.47
N ILE A 56 -2.89 -10.49 -1.46
CA ILE A 56 -1.78 -9.56 -1.67
C ILE A 56 -0.55 -10.26 -2.26
N ARG A 57 -0.28 -11.51 -1.86
CA ARG A 57 0.84 -12.28 -2.39
C ARG A 57 0.52 -13.01 -3.70
N GLY A 58 -0.76 -13.24 -3.99
CA GLY A 58 -1.21 -13.94 -5.20
C GLY A 58 -1.39 -13.01 -6.40
N VAL A 59 -1.66 -11.73 -6.17
CA VAL A 59 -1.78 -10.72 -7.22
C VAL A 59 -0.37 -10.27 -7.66
N PRO A 60 -0.10 -10.16 -8.98
CA PRO A 60 1.16 -9.62 -9.47
C PRO A 60 1.37 -8.18 -8.98
N ASP A 61 2.61 -7.83 -8.63
CA ASP A 61 2.97 -6.51 -8.09
C ASP A 61 2.46 -5.35 -8.96
N LEU A 62 2.66 -5.45 -10.29
CA LEU A 62 2.16 -4.47 -11.25
C LEU A 62 0.63 -4.32 -11.19
N VAL A 63 -0.11 -5.42 -11.07
CA VAL A 63 -1.58 -5.39 -11.02
C VAL A 63 -2.02 -4.74 -9.71
N LEU A 64 -1.37 -5.07 -8.58
CA LEU A 64 -1.66 -4.46 -7.29
C LEU A 64 -1.42 -2.94 -7.34
N MET A 65 -0.32 -2.50 -7.96
CA MET A 65 -0.02 -1.08 -8.17
C MET A 65 -1.12 -0.38 -8.96
N LEU A 66 -1.58 -0.98 -10.08
CA LEU A 66 -2.67 -0.43 -10.89
C LEU A 66 -3.99 -0.37 -10.10
N LEU A 67 -4.30 -1.39 -9.32
CA LEU A 67 -5.53 -1.47 -8.52
C LEU A 67 -5.53 -0.41 -7.41
N ILE A 68 -4.39 -0.21 -6.73
CA ILE A 68 -4.24 0.85 -5.73
C ILE A 68 -4.31 2.23 -6.41
N PHE A 69 -3.65 2.44 -7.55
CA PHE A 69 -3.58 3.76 -8.16
C PHE A 69 -4.91 4.16 -8.81
N TYR A 70 -5.47 3.31 -9.66
CA TYR A 70 -6.70 3.60 -10.40
C TYR A 70 -7.96 3.14 -9.68
N GLY A 71 -7.94 1.96 -9.06
CA GLY A 71 -9.09 1.42 -8.36
C GLY A 71 -9.47 2.23 -7.12
N LEU A 72 -8.47 2.71 -6.36
CA LEU A 72 -8.72 3.58 -5.21
C LEU A 72 -9.29 4.93 -5.64
N GLN A 73 -8.77 5.54 -6.71
CA GLN A 73 -9.32 6.79 -7.26
C GLN A 73 -10.80 6.65 -7.63
N ILE A 74 -11.17 5.55 -8.30
CA ILE A 74 -12.57 5.26 -8.66
C ILE A 74 -13.43 5.08 -7.40
N ALA A 75 -12.95 4.29 -6.44
CA ALA A 75 -13.66 4.05 -5.19
C ALA A 75 -13.87 5.35 -4.39
N LEU A 76 -12.82 6.16 -4.25
CA LEU A 76 -12.89 7.45 -3.58
C LEU A 76 -13.84 8.41 -4.29
N ASN A 77 -13.79 8.50 -5.62
CA ASN A 77 -14.72 9.32 -6.38
C ASN A 77 -16.17 8.87 -6.21
N THR A 78 -16.43 7.56 -6.24
CA THR A 78 -17.76 7.00 -6.03
C THR A 78 -18.30 7.31 -4.63
N VAL A 79 -17.45 7.18 -3.61
CA VAL A 79 -17.79 7.49 -2.21
C VAL A 79 -18.01 8.99 -2.02
N THR A 80 -17.19 9.82 -2.66
CA THR A 80 -17.26 11.28 -2.58
C THR A 80 -18.53 11.80 -3.26
N GLU A 81 -18.88 11.25 -4.43
CA GLU A 81 -20.13 11.51 -5.15
C GLU A 81 -21.36 11.04 -4.34
N ALA A 82 -21.29 9.86 -3.71
CA ALA A 82 -22.33 9.38 -2.80
C ALA A 82 -22.50 10.27 -1.55
N MET A 83 -21.44 10.96 -1.11
CA MET A 83 -21.47 11.94 -0.02
C MET A 83 -21.78 13.38 -0.48
N GLY A 84 -22.02 13.61 -1.78
CA GLY A 84 -22.33 14.93 -2.34
C GLY A 84 -21.18 15.93 -2.30
N VAL A 85 -19.95 15.47 -2.04
CA VAL A 85 -18.72 16.27 -2.13
C VAL A 85 -18.20 16.13 -3.57
N GLY A 86 -17.80 17.24 -4.20
CA GLY A 86 -17.37 17.25 -5.61
C GLY A 86 -16.19 16.31 -5.87
N GLN A 87 -16.10 15.80 -7.11
CA GLN A 87 -15.08 14.84 -7.56
C GLN A 87 -13.66 15.25 -7.12
N ILE A 88 -12.91 14.28 -6.62
CA ILE A 88 -11.49 14.42 -6.31
C ILE A 88 -10.73 14.00 -7.57
N ASP A 89 -10.40 14.98 -8.42
CA ASP A 89 -9.43 14.84 -9.53
C ASP A 89 -7.98 14.82 -9.01
#